data_AF-A0A7V8QT90-F1
#
_entry.id   AF-A0A7V8QT90-F1
#
_cell.length_a   1.000
_cell.length_b   1.000
_cell.length_c   1.000
_cell.angle_alpha   90.00
_cell.angle_beta   90.00
_cell.angle_gamma   90.00
#
_symmetry.space_group_name_H-M   'P 1'
#
loop_
_entity.id
_entity.type
_entity.pdbx_description
1 polymer ?
#
loop_
_entity_poly.entity_id
_entity_poly.type
_entity_poly.pdbx_seq_one_letter_code
_entity_poly.pdbx_strand_id
1 'polypeptide(L)'
;MIPTWIIVLDYILGMIMWTLIGRAFMNIFQREDSTFFFMRVFVKYTNPIIRLFKFITPSFLFGPFVALYVAWFFYLFRFYAMPYLLGYDVWGMLAFPLESDFSKQLYSIFK
;
A
#
# COMPACT_ATOMS: atom_id res chain seq x y z
N MET A 1 -22.18 7.36 10.13
CA MET A 1 -21.97 7.85 8.75
C MET A 1 -20.50 8.16 8.60
N ILE A 2 -19.83 7.60 7.59
CA ILE A 2 -18.41 7.90 7.35
C ILE A 2 -18.32 9.36 6.85
N PRO A 3 -17.55 10.23 7.51
CA PRO A 3 -17.37 11.61 7.05
C PRO A 3 -16.79 11.67 5.64
N THR A 4 -17.35 12.55 4.79
CA THR A 4 -16.96 12.67 3.38
C THR A 4 -15.46 12.95 3.19
N TRP A 5 -14.83 13.69 4.11
CA TRP A 5 -13.41 14.01 4.05
C TRP A 5 -12.50 12.78 4.15
N ILE A 6 -12.93 11.72 4.84
CA ILE A 6 -12.15 10.47 5.01
C ILE A 6 -12.13 9.70 3.70
N ILE A 7 -13.26 9.67 3.00
CA ILE A 7 -13.38 9.05 1.68
C ILE A 7 -12.45 9.77 0.69
N VAL A 8 -12.47 11.10 0.68
CA VAL A 8 -11.58 11.90 -0.20
C VAL A 8 -10.11 11.61 0.11
N LEU A 9 -9.73 11.57 1.39
CA LEU A 9 -8.37 11.27 1.81
C LEU A 9 -7.96 9.85 1.40
N ASP A 10 -8.84 8.87 1.58
CA ASP A 10 -8.61 7.48 1.16
C ASP A 10 -8.38 7.37 -0.36
N TYR A 11 -9.17 8.07 -1.18
CA TYR A 11 -8.96 8.11 -2.62
C TYR A 11 -7.64 8.77 -3.01
N ILE A 12 -7.23 9.84 -2.35
CA ILE A 12 -5.93 10.50 -2.60
C ILE A 12 -4.79 9.52 -2.30
N LEU A 13 -4.83 8.87 -1.14
CA LEU A 13 -3.83 7.86 -0.77
C LEU A 13 -3.86 6.67 -1.73
N GLY A 14 -5.05 6.26 -2.18
CA GLY A 14 -5.22 5.21 -3.17
C GLY A 14 -4.61 5.57 -4.52
N MET A 15 -4.80 6.80 -5.00
CA MET A 15 -4.17 7.28 -6.23
C MET A 15 -2.62 7.28 -6.10
N ILE A 16 -2.08 7.71 -4.96
CA ILE A 16 -0.64 7.67 -4.71
C ILE A 16 -0.11 6.23 -4.73
N MET A 17 -0.82 5.31 -4.05
CA MET A 17 -0.47 3.89 -4.03
C MET A 17 -0.47 3.29 -5.44
N TRP A 18 -1.56 3.48 -6.21
CA TRP A 18 -1.68 2.93 -7.56
C TRP A 18 -0.66 3.51 -8.54
N THR A 19 -0.29 4.78 -8.40
CA THR A 19 0.78 5.37 -9.23
C THR A 19 2.16 4.80 -8.91
N LEU A 20 2.46 4.47 -7.65
CA LEU A 20 3.68 3.76 -7.26
C LEU A 20 3.72 2.32 -7.76
N ILE A 21 2.59 1.60 -7.70
CA ILE A 21 2.46 0.27 -8.30
C ILE A 21 2.67 0.36 -9.83
N GLY A 22 2.07 1.36 -10.46
CA GLY A 22 2.28 1.66 -11.88
C GLY A 22 3.75 1.91 -12.21
N ARG A 23 4.48 2.68 -11.38
CA ARG A 23 5.94 2.89 -11.54
C ARG A 23 6.71 1.59 -11.51
N ALA A 24 6.40 0.69 -10.58
CA ALA A 24 7.07 -0.61 -10.50
C ALA A 24 6.77 -1.47 -11.73
N PHE A 25 5.51 -1.51 -12.17
CA PHE A 25 5.12 -2.23 -13.38
C PHE A 25 5.81 -1.65 -14.63
N MET A 26 5.86 -0.33 -14.76
CA MET A 26 6.56 0.33 -15.87
C MET A 26 8.04 -0.05 -15.92
N ASN A 27 8.69 -0.20 -14.75
CA ASN A 27 10.08 -0.63 -14.66
C ASN A 27 10.30 -2.12 -15.06
N ILE A 28 9.23 -2.94 -15.12
CA ILE A 28 9.30 -4.31 -15.65
C ILE A 28 9.36 -4.31 -17.17
N PHE A 29 8.58 -3.44 -17.83
CA PHE A 29 8.52 -3.38 -19.31
C PHE A 29 9.57 -2.45 -19.93
N GLN A 30 10.05 -1.46 -19.18
CA GLN A 30 10.98 -0.45 -19.67
C GLN A 30 12.05 -0.14 -18.62
N ARG A 31 13.27 0.17 -19.06
CA ARG A 31 14.34 0.61 -18.15
C ARG A 31 14.04 2.00 -17.58
N GLU A 32 14.53 2.27 -16.38
CA GLU A 32 14.27 3.52 -15.64
C GLU A 32 14.79 4.78 -16.33
N ASP A 33 15.79 4.65 -17.21
CA ASP A 33 16.43 5.68 -18.01
C ASP A 33 15.76 5.90 -19.38
N SER A 34 14.66 5.20 -19.67
CA SER A 34 13.92 5.32 -20.93
C SER A 34 13.46 6.76 -21.20
N THR A 35 13.72 7.26 -22.40
CA THR A 35 13.29 8.60 -22.86
C THR A 35 11.77 8.68 -23.13
N PHE A 36 11.07 7.56 -22.98
CA PHE A 36 9.63 7.46 -23.21
C PHE A 36 8.84 8.41 -22.31
N PHE A 37 7.82 9.04 -22.88
CA PHE A 37 7.03 10.08 -22.20
C PHE A 37 6.41 9.58 -20.89
N PHE A 38 5.76 8.41 -20.91
CA PHE A 38 5.12 7.83 -19.74
C PHE A 38 6.14 7.54 -18.63
N MET A 39 7.31 6.99 -18.97
CA MET A 39 8.36 6.71 -17.99
C MET A 39 8.79 8.00 -17.27
N ARG A 40 9.08 9.07 -18.01
CA ARG A 40 9.46 10.38 -17.43
C ARG A 40 8.39 10.93 -16.49
N VAL A 41 7.12 10.79 -16.85
CA VAL A 41 5.99 11.22 -16.01
C VAL A 41 5.94 10.43 -14.70
N PHE A 42 5.99 9.09 -14.77
CA PHE A 42 6.01 8.25 -13.57
C PHE A 42 7.21 8.57 -12.68
N VAL A 43 8.44 8.59 -13.25
CA VAL A 43 9.67 8.97 -12.52
C VAL A 43 9.48 10.31 -11.79
N LYS A 44 8.97 11.33 -12.48
CA LYS A 44 8.82 12.68 -11.93
C LYS A 44 7.89 12.73 -10.73
N TYR A 45 6.76 12.01 -10.79
CA TYR A 45 5.77 12.01 -9.71
C TYR A 45 6.11 11.06 -8.57
N THR A 46 6.71 9.89 -8.86
CA THR A 46 7.02 8.91 -7.82
C THR A 46 8.32 9.18 -7.09
N ASN A 47 9.33 9.78 -7.74
CA ASN A 47 10.63 10.03 -7.10
C ASN A 47 10.56 10.88 -5.83
N PRO A 48 9.81 12.00 -5.77
CA PRO A 48 9.66 12.77 -4.53
C PRO A 48 9.11 11.92 -3.37
N ILE A 49 8.10 11.09 -3.66
CA ILE A 49 7.49 10.20 -2.67
C ILE A 49 8.49 9.12 -2.22
N ILE A 50 9.18 8.47 -3.17
CA ILE A 50 10.19 7.46 -2.85
C ILE A 50 11.34 8.05 -2.02
N ARG A 51 11.77 9.28 -2.31
CA ARG A 51 12.82 9.96 -1.52
C ARG A 51 12.40 10.21 -0.08
N LEU A 52 11.13 10.55 0.16
CA LEU A 52 10.61 10.72 1.52
C LEU A 52 10.71 9.41 2.33
N PHE A 53 10.45 8.28 1.67
CA PHE A 53 10.51 6.95 2.28
C PHE A 53 11.90 6.32 2.28
N LYS A 54 12.93 7.00 1.75
CA LYS A 54 14.31 6.49 1.71
C LYS A 54 14.86 6.16 3.10
N PHE A 55 14.39 6.87 4.13
CA PHE A 55 14.78 6.62 5.53
C PHE A 55 14.36 5.22 6.02
N ILE A 56 13.19 4.75 5.60
CA ILE A 56 12.67 3.43 6.01
C ILE A 56 12.94 2.33 4.98
N THR A 57 13.37 2.69 3.77
CA THR A 57 13.61 1.72 2.69
C THR A 57 14.95 1.00 2.91
N PRO A 58 14.96 -0.34 3.03
CA PRO A 58 16.20 -1.08 3.20
C PRO A 58 17.07 -1.05 1.93
N SER A 59 18.39 -1.04 2.12
CA SER A 59 19.38 -0.90 1.04
C SER A 59 19.50 -2.10 0.10
N PHE A 60 18.99 -3.27 0.49
CA PHE A 60 19.05 -4.50 -0.31
C PHE A 60 17.93 -4.58 -1.38
N LEU A 61 16.93 -3.70 -1.33
CA LEU A 61 15.84 -3.70 -2.31
C LEU A 61 16.34 -3.27 -3.69
N PHE A 62 15.96 -4.05 -4.71
CA PHE A 62 16.24 -3.72 -6.10
C PHE A 62 15.40 -2.52 -6.55
N GLY A 63 15.96 -1.63 -7.39
CA GLY A 63 15.39 -0.30 -7.71
C GLY A 63 13.87 -0.27 -7.98
N PRO A 64 13.35 -1.08 -8.91
CA PRO A 64 11.91 -1.19 -9.19
C PRO A 64 11.05 -1.63 -7.99
N PHE A 65 11.58 -2.49 -7.12
CA PHE A 65 10.86 -2.98 -5.93
C PHE A 65 10.75 -1.92 -4.84
N VAL A 66 11.59 -0.87 -4.87
CA VAL A 66 11.47 0.25 -3.93
C VAL A 66 10.09 0.92 -4.07
N ALA A 67 9.59 1.10 -5.30
CA ALA A 67 8.27 1.70 -5.51
C ALA A 67 7.13 0.83 -4.95
N LEU A 68 7.22 -0.50 -5.08
CA LEU A 68 6.27 -1.44 -4.46
C LEU A 68 6.33 -1.40 -2.93
N TYR A 69 7.54 -1.37 -2.38
CA TYR A 69 7.75 -1.29 -0.95
C TYR A 69 7.08 -0.04 -0.36
N VAL A 70 7.26 1.12 -1.00
CA VAL A 70 6.60 2.35 -0.57
C VAL A 70 5.09 2.26 -0.76
N ALA A 71 4.60 1.73 -1.89
CA ALA A 71 3.16 1.54 -2.12
C ALA A 71 2.51 0.67 -1.02
N TRP A 72 3.21 -0.34 -0.53
CA TRP A 72 2.73 -1.21 0.53
C TRP A 72 2.50 -0.45 1.86
N PHE A 73 3.26 0.60 2.17
CA PHE A 73 2.95 1.44 3.35
C PHE A 73 1.65 2.23 3.17
N PHE A 74 1.37 2.73 1.97
CA PHE A 74 0.09 3.39 1.68
C PHE A 74 -1.06 2.40 1.81
N TYR A 75 -0.87 1.16 1.37
CA TYR A 75 -1.83 0.07 1.59
C TYR A 75 -2.05 -0.17 3.10
N LEU A 76 -0.98 -0.37 3.87
CA LEU A 76 -1.10 -0.58 5.32
C LEU A 76 -1.81 0.58 6.01
N PHE A 77 -1.46 1.81 5.65
CA PHE A 77 -2.07 2.98 6.24
C PHE A 77 -3.58 3.06 5.92
N ARG A 78 -3.97 2.82 4.67
CA ARG A 78 -5.38 2.84 4.26
C ARG A 78 -6.22 1.75 4.92
N PHE A 79 -5.72 0.52 5.00
CA PHE A 79 -6.53 -0.62 5.42
C PHE A 79 -6.38 -1.01 6.90
N TYR A 80 -5.30 -0.59 7.56
CA TYR A 80 -5.05 -0.93 8.96
C TYR A 80 -4.95 0.31 9.85
N ALA A 81 -4.15 1.32 9.49
CA ALA A 81 -3.97 2.49 10.36
C ALA A 81 -5.21 3.40 10.39
N MET A 82 -5.76 3.73 9.23
CA MET A 82 -6.90 4.63 9.11
C MET A 82 -8.18 4.07 9.80
N PRO A 83 -8.57 2.79 9.60
CA PRO A 83 -9.71 2.22 10.31
C PRO A 83 -9.49 2.17 11.82
N TYR A 84 -8.28 1.81 12.25
CA TYR A 84 -7.91 1.77 13.66
C TYR A 84 -7.98 3.15 14.33
N LEU A 85 -7.45 4.19 13.68
CA LEU A 85 -7.40 5.55 14.22
C LEU A 85 -8.76 6.26 14.21
N LEU A 86 -9.60 5.97 13.21
CA LEU A 86 -10.88 6.66 13.02
C LEU A 86 -12.08 5.89 13.57
N GLY A 87 -11.88 4.65 14.03
CA GLY A 87 -12.88 3.88 14.75
C GLY A 87 -14.08 3.43 13.92
N TYR A 88 -13.93 3.31 12.59
CA TYR A 88 -14.97 2.71 11.75
C TYR A 88 -14.70 1.23 11.59
N ASP A 89 -15.69 0.40 11.89
CA ASP A 89 -15.65 -1.04 11.65
C ASP A 89 -15.51 -1.31 10.15
N VAL A 90 -14.28 -1.62 9.73
CA VAL A 90 -14.00 -2.17 8.41
C VAL A 90 -13.99 -3.68 8.59
N TRP A 91 -14.83 -4.37 7.81
CA TRP A 91 -14.86 -5.84 7.75
C TRP A 91 -13.45 -6.47 7.62
N GLY A 92 -12.46 -5.74 7.09
CA GLY A 92 -11.10 -6.21 6.86
C GLY A 92 -10.12 -6.24 8.05
N MET A 93 -10.39 -5.59 9.19
CA MET A 93 -9.37 -5.54 10.27
C MET A 93 -9.45 -6.71 11.25
N LEU A 94 -10.63 -7.35 11.39
CA LEU A 94 -10.85 -8.47 12.31
C LEU A 94 -11.70 -9.62 11.73
N ALA A 95 -12.28 -9.49 10.53
CA ALA A 95 -12.97 -10.61 9.90
C ALA A 95 -11.99 -11.45 9.08
N PHE A 96 -10.90 -11.95 9.69
CA PHE A 96 -10.25 -13.16 9.19
C PHE A 96 -11.16 -14.32 9.60
N PRO A 97 -12.14 -14.73 8.77
CA PRO A 97 -13.16 -15.68 9.20
C PRO A 97 -12.47 -17.03 9.44
N LEU A 98 -11.47 -17.34 8.60
CA LEU A 98 -10.58 -18.49 8.72
C LEU A 98 -9.78 -18.52 10.02
N GLU A 99 -9.22 -17.40 10.50
CA GLU A 99 -8.48 -17.42 11.78
C GLU A 99 -9.41 -17.51 12.99
N SER A 100 -10.58 -16.89 12.92
CA SER A 100 -11.64 -17.05 13.92
C SER A 100 -12.13 -18.50 13.98
N ASP A 101 -12.35 -19.12 12.82
CA ASP A 101 -12.83 -20.49 12.73
C ASP A 101 -11.74 -21.51 13.10
N PHE A 102 -10.49 -21.27 12.72
CA PHE A 102 -9.33 -22.06 13.14
C PHE A 102 -9.13 -21.98 14.66
N SER A 103 -9.26 -20.78 15.25
CA SER A 103 -9.17 -20.60 16.70
C SER A 103 -10.29 -21.33 17.45
N LYS A 104 -11.53 -21.29 16.94
CA LYS A 104 -12.66 -22.05 17.51
C LYS A 104 -12.44 -23.56 17.38
N GLN A 105 -11.95 -24.03 16.24
CA GLN A 105 -11.60 -25.45 16.05
C GLN A 105 -10.50 -25.90 17.00
N LEU A 106 -9.42 -25.12 17.11
CA LEU A 106 -8.32 -25.40 18.03
C LEU A 106 -8.84 -25.46 19.47
N TYR A 107 -9.66 -24.49 19.88
CA TYR A 107 -10.26 -24.45 21.21
C TYR A 107 -11.18 -25.66 21.49
N SER A 108 -11.85 -26.19 20.46
CA SER A 108 -12.68 -27.40 20.57
C SER A 108 -11.88 -28.69 20.71
N ILE A 109 -10.60 -28.71 20.33
CA ILE A 109 -9.71 -29.87 20.47
C ILE A 109 -9.11 -29.93 21.89
N PHE A 110 -8.93 -28.79 22.54
CA PHE A 110 -8.36 -28.68 23.90
C PHE A 110 -9.40 -28.61 25.02
N LYS A 111 -10.69 -28.72 24.69
CA LYS A 111 -11.81 -28.81 25.63
C LYS A 111 -12.38 -30.22 25.64
#